data_AF-A0A5J4PH08-F1
#
_entry.id   AF-A0A5J4PH08-F1
#
_cell.length_a   1.000
_cell.length_b   1.000
_cell.length_c   1.000
_cell.angle_alpha   90.00
_cell.angle_beta   90.00
_cell.angle_gamma   90.00
#
_symmetry.space_group_name_H-M   'P 1'
#
loop_
_entity.id
_entity.type
_entity.pdbx_description
1 polymer ?
#
loop_
_entity_poly.entity_id
_entity_poly.type
_entity_poly.pdbx_seq_one_letter_code
_entity_poly.pdbx_strand_id
1 'polypeptide(L)'
;DDDKVICPPGTSLAIATIKVIDNDDYYFGLDDGDTMYPVDKSRISNYKAKDGQRAFVYFDITDKKVEDYDYNIRVLDIKDVLTKNIIPLTEETADSIGDDKINVVSIRLTEEYLTIQFQFLGTNNPNKLHMLNLVQNLTTEEDEDGEYLNLEFRHNAYDDAPMRLGENYVSFKLNDILIIEKKGVKVRINTIHNGIIYKSVNFYTINS
;
A
#
# COMPACT_ATOMS: atom_id res chain seq x y z
N ASP A 1 16.07 16.48 36.98
CA ASP A 1 16.13 16.88 35.57
C ASP A 1 17.39 16.35 34.95
N ASP A 2 17.29 15.27 34.18
CA ASP A 2 18.21 14.94 33.06
C ASP A 2 17.84 13.65 32.28
N ASP A 3 16.55 13.31 32.20
CA ASP A 3 16.08 12.29 31.25
C ASP A 3 15.74 12.90 29.89
N LYS A 4 16.75 13.48 29.23
CA LYS A 4 16.66 13.81 27.81
C LYS A 4 17.42 12.77 27.00
N VAL A 5 16.70 11.73 26.59
CA VAL A 5 17.12 10.87 25.48
C VAL A 5 17.11 11.73 24.22
N ILE A 6 18.28 12.20 23.80
CA ILE A 6 18.43 12.78 22.46
C ILE A 6 18.48 11.58 21.51
N CYS A 7 17.35 11.30 20.85
CA CYS A 7 17.38 10.44 19.68
C CYS A 7 18.41 11.04 18.70
N PRO A 8 19.41 10.28 18.19
CA PRO A 8 20.19 10.75 17.06
C PRO A 8 19.20 11.18 15.96
N PRO A 9 19.51 12.19 15.11
CA PRO A 9 18.61 12.56 14.01
C PRO A 9 18.33 11.29 13.22
N GLY A 10 17.13 10.75 13.43
CA GLY A 10 16.81 9.40 13.02
C GLY A 10 16.72 9.39 11.51
N THR A 11 17.24 8.33 10.88
CA THR A 11 16.87 8.00 9.51
C THR A 11 15.35 8.12 9.37
N SER A 12 14.91 8.97 8.44
CA SER A 12 13.48 9.17 8.17
C SER A 12 12.97 8.02 7.31
N LEU A 13 11.70 7.67 7.51
CA LEU A 13 11.00 6.62 6.77
C LEU A 13 9.68 7.18 6.25
N ALA A 14 9.45 7.05 4.95
CA ALA A 14 8.17 7.36 4.33
C ALA A 14 7.71 6.20 3.46
N ILE A 15 6.40 6.04 3.31
CA ILE A 15 5.83 5.30 2.19
C ILE A 15 5.56 6.29 1.06
N ALA A 16 5.96 5.94 -0.15
CA ALA A 16 5.86 6.82 -1.30
C ALA A 16 5.54 6.06 -2.58
N THR A 17 5.09 6.81 -3.57
CA THR A 17 4.92 6.35 -4.95
C THR A 17 6.10 6.82 -5.77
N ILE A 18 6.76 5.91 -6.47
CA ILE A 18 7.85 6.23 -7.39
C ILE A 18 7.25 6.80 -8.66
N LYS A 19 7.70 8.00 -9.04
CA LYS A 19 7.26 8.70 -10.24
C LYS A 19 8.47 8.84 -11.18
N VAL A 20 8.44 8.12 -12.30
CA VAL A 20 9.55 8.10 -13.27
C VAL A 20 9.41 9.29 -14.20
N ILE A 21 10.52 9.99 -14.46
CA ILE A 21 10.58 11.16 -15.34
C ILE A 21 11.08 10.70 -16.73
N ASP A 22 12.40 10.59 -16.89
CA ASP A 22 13.09 10.08 -18.07
C ASP A 22 14.50 9.57 -17.68
N ASN A 23 15.17 8.81 -18.57
CA ASN A 23 16.59 8.41 -18.42
C ASN A 23 16.98 7.85 -17.04
N ASP A 24 16.17 6.97 -16.46
CA ASP A 24 16.35 6.39 -15.11
C ASP A 24 16.28 7.41 -13.95
N ASP A 25 15.84 8.65 -14.19
CA ASP A 25 15.50 9.61 -13.15
C ASP A 25 14.05 9.46 -12.66
N TYR A 26 13.86 9.76 -11.39
CA TYR A 26 12.61 9.57 -10.67
C TYR A 26 12.61 10.39 -9.38
N TYR A 27 11.41 10.70 -8.92
CA TYR A 27 11.15 11.28 -7.61
C TYR A 27 10.13 10.42 -6.84
N PHE A 28 9.86 10.80 -5.59
CA PHE A 28 8.89 10.14 -4.74
C PHE A 28 7.73 11.07 -4.44
N GLY A 29 6.50 10.66 -4.76
CA GLY A 29 5.27 11.33 -4.30
C GLY A 29 4.80 10.73 -2.98
N LEU A 30 4.62 11.55 -1.96
CA LEU A 30 4.13 11.16 -0.64
C LEU A 30 2.60 11.10 -0.61
N ASP A 31 2.06 10.40 0.40
CA ASP A 31 0.61 10.19 0.55
C ASP A 31 -0.16 11.47 0.92
N ASP A 32 0.52 12.51 1.38
CA ASP A 32 -0.03 13.84 1.71
C ASP A 32 0.05 14.83 0.54
N GLY A 33 0.62 14.42 -0.60
CA GLY A 33 0.78 15.26 -1.79
C GLY A 33 2.15 15.91 -1.93
N ASP A 34 2.97 15.90 -0.87
CA ASP A 34 4.34 16.41 -0.92
C ASP A 34 5.23 15.52 -1.80
N THR A 35 6.36 16.06 -2.24
CA THR A 35 7.31 15.40 -3.13
C THR A 35 8.73 15.39 -2.57
N MET A 36 9.46 14.30 -2.83
CA MET A 36 10.87 14.17 -2.46
C MET A 36 11.74 13.88 -3.68
N TYR A 37 12.71 14.74 -3.95
CA TYR A 37 13.69 14.54 -5.01
C TYR A 37 15.00 13.92 -4.47
N PRO A 38 15.42 12.76 -4.99
CA PRO A 38 16.64 12.08 -4.58
C PRO A 38 17.93 12.68 -5.16
N VAL A 39 18.51 13.68 -4.48
CA VAL A 39 19.78 14.33 -4.88
C VAL A 39 21.03 13.46 -4.67
N ASP A 40 20.94 12.41 -3.85
CA ASP A 40 21.99 11.41 -3.68
C ASP A 40 21.38 10.00 -3.66
N LYS A 41 21.67 9.23 -4.72
CA LYS A 41 21.25 7.83 -4.92
C LYS A 41 22.43 6.85 -4.79
N SER A 42 23.61 7.30 -4.32
CA SER A 42 24.85 6.51 -4.35
C SER A 42 24.75 5.16 -3.63
N ARG A 43 23.88 5.04 -2.62
CA ARG A 43 23.64 3.79 -1.87
C ARG A 43 22.77 2.76 -2.59
N ILE A 44 22.00 3.21 -3.58
CA ILE A 44 21.00 2.40 -4.30
C ILE A 44 21.24 2.46 -5.81
N SER A 45 22.50 2.56 -6.23
CA SER A 45 22.89 2.76 -7.64
C SER A 45 22.37 1.69 -8.60
N ASN A 46 22.02 0.50 -8.10
CA ASN A 46 21.47 -0.60 -8.89
C ASN A 46 19.93 -0.70 -8.86
N TYR A 47 19.26 0.20 -8.12
CA TYR A 47 17.80 0.20 -8.03
C TYR A 47 17.19 0.63 -9.36
N LYS A 48 16.21 -0.14 -9.84
CA LYS A 48 15.51 0.13 -11.11
C LYS A 48 14.11 0.64 -10.80
N ALA A 49 13.93 1.95 -10.90
CA ALA A 49 12.64 2.58 -10.67
C ALA A 49 11.58 2.10 -11.66
N LYS A 50 10.36 1.93 -11.17
CA LYS A 50 9.18 1.61 -11.97
C LYS A 50 8.10 2.61 -11.62
N ASP A 51 7.53 3.23 -12.64
CA ASP A 51 6.49 4.22 -12.43
C ASP A 51 5.28 3.61 -11.71
N GLY A 52 4.77 4.32 -10.70
CA GLY A 52 3.65 3.89 -9.87
C GLY A 52 3.97 2.77 -8.87
N GLN A 53 5.23 2.34 -8.73
CA GLN A 53 5.64 1.38 -7.70
C GLN A 53 5.58 2.04 -6.32
N ARG A 54 4.93 1.38 -5.36
CA ARG A 54 4.91 1.83 -3.95
C ARG A 54 6.15 1.31 -3.24
N ALA A 55 6.76 2.13 -2.41
CA ALA A 55 7.95 1.73 -1.67
C ALA A 55 8.05 2.43 -0.31
N PHE A 56 8.67 1.73 0.63
CA PHE A 56 9.24 2.36 1.82
C PHE A 56 10.60 2.93 1.48
N VAL A 57 10.77 4.23 1.69
CA VAL A 57 12.00 4.97 1.42
C VAL A 57 12.62 5.36 2.75
N TYR A 58 13.86 4.92 2.96
CA TYR A 58 14.69 5.35 4.09
C TYR A 58 15.60 6.48 3.61
N PHE A 59 15.59 7.63 4.28
CA PHE A 59 16.27 8.82 3.77
C PHE A 59 16.74 9.78 4.87
N ASP A 60 17.66 10.67 4.48
CA ASP A 60 18.00 11.90 5.20
C ASP A 60 17.57 13.11 4.37
N ILE A 61 16.98 14.12 5.01
CA ILE A 61 16.71 15.42 4.38
C ILE A 61 18.05 16.15 4.18
N THR A 62 18.17 16.88 3.08
CA THR A 62 19.39 17.62 2.73
C THR A 62 19.11 19.10 2.49
N ASP A 63 20.11 19.95 2.74
CA ASP A 63 20.03 21.38 2.46
C ASP A 63 20.26 21.73 0.97
N LYS A 64 20.61 20.74 0.15
CA LYS A 64 20.78 20.93 -1.30
C LYS A 64 19.41 21.18 -1.92
N LYS A 65 19.26 22.25 -2.68
CA LYS A 65 17.99 22.60 -3.32
C LYS A 65 17.99 22.22 -4.79
N VAL A 66 17.11 21.32 -5.15
CA VAL A 66 16.51 21.25 -6.48
C VAL A 66 15.14 21.91 -6.35
N GLU A 67 14.88 22.87 -7.23
CA GLU A 67 13.60 23.57 -7.30
C GLU A 67 12.48 22.60 -7.75
N ASP A 68 11.22 22.99 -7.57
CA ASP A 68 10.02 22.22 -7.95
C ASP A 68 9.68 20.99 -7.09
N TYR A 69 10.42 20.73 -6.00
CA TYR A 69 10.14 19.65 -5.05
C TYR A 69 10.13 20.14 -3.60
N ASP A 70 9.27 19.57 -2.77
CA ASP A 70 9.10 19.97 -1.37
C ASP A 70 10.32 19.60 -0.51
N TYR A 71 10.89 18.43 -0.75
CA TYR A 71 12.09 17.95 -0.07
C TYR A 71 13.16 17.45 -1.03
N ASN A 72 14.42 17.67 -0.65
CA ASN A 72 15.57 17.12 -1.32
C ASN A 72 16.27 16.13 -0.40
N ILE A 73 16.44 14.90 -0.85
CA ILE A 73 16.82 13.79 0.04
C ILE A 73 18.06 13.04 -0.44
N ARG A 74 18.77 12.48 0.53
CA ARG A 74 19.72 11.40 0.33
C ARG A 74 19.01 10.07 0.58
N VAL A 75 18.96 9.20 -0.42
CA VAL A 75 18.33 7.89 -0.29
C VAL A 75 19.30 6.91 0.36
N LEU A 76 18.83 6.27 1.44
CA LEU A 76 19.62 5.29 2.19
C LEU A 76 19.24 3.86 1.80
N ASP A 77 17.96 3.58 1.60
CA ASP A 77 17.43 2.28 1.17
C ASP A 77 16.02 2.45 0.56
N ILE A 78 15.63 1.54 -0.33
CA ILE A 78 14.28 1.44 -0.89
C ILE A 78 13.79 0.01 -0.75
N LYS A 79 12.62 -0.16 -0.15
CA LYS A 79 11.93 -1.45 -0.05
C LYS A 79 10.60 -1.38 -0.78
N ASP A 80 10.52 -2.06 -1.91
CA ASP A 80 9.28 -2.16 -2.68
C ASP A 80 8.16 -2.76 -1.83
N VAL A 81 7.00 -2.12 -1.86
CA VAL A 81 5.74 -2.63 -1.33
C VAL A 81 5.01 -3.34 -2.47
N LEU A 82 4.47 -4.53 -2.24
CA LEU A 82 3.70 -5.24 -3.26
C LEU A 82 2.61 -4.31 -3.82
N THR A 83 2.71 -3.97 -5.09
CA THR A 83 1.81 -3.01 -5.75
C THR A 83 1.02 -3.73 -6.83
N LYS A 84 -0.32 -3.68 -6.74
CA LYS A 84 -1.22 -4.41 -7.64
C LYS A 84 -2.38 -3.53 -8.10
N ASN A 85 -3.06 -3.94 -9.16
CA ASN A 85 -4.33 -3.32 -9.55
C ASN A 85 -5.50 -4.02 -8.82
N ILE A 86 -6.63 -3.35 -8.76
CA ILE A 86 -7.92 -3.98 -8.46
C ILE A 86 -8.30 -4.89 -9.63
N ILE A 87 -8.81 -6.08 -9.33
CA ILE A 87 -9.27 -7.05 -10.34
C ILE A 87 -10.75 -7.40 -10.14
N PRO A 88 -11.49 -7.77 -11.19
CA PRO A 88 -12.84 -8.27 -11.02
C PRO A 88 -12.81 -9.66 -10.36
N LEU A 89 -13.76 -9.91 -9.48
CA LEU A 89 -14.09 -11.24 -8.97
C LEU A 89 -15.36 -11.73 -9.68
N THR A 90 -15.23 -12.90 -10.32
CA THR A 90 -16.31 -13.61 -11.02
C THR A 90 -16.44 -15.01 -10.44
N GLU A 91 -17.51 -15.73 -10.78
CA GLU A 91 -17.67 -17.13 -10.36
C GLU A 91 -16.50 -18.02 -10.81
N GLU A 92 -15.99 -17.80 -12.02
CA GLU A 92 -14.86 -18.57 -12.57
C GLU A 92 -13.54 -18.31 -11.84
N THR A 93 -13.32 -17.10 -11.31
CA THR A 93 -12.06 -16.73 -10.66
C THR A 93 -12.06 -16.91 -9.14
N ALA A 94 -13.24 -17.08 -8.53
CA ALA A 94 -13.42 -17.10 -7.08
C ALA A 94 -12.55 -18.12 -6.36
N ASP A 95 -12.52 -19.37 -6.84
CA ASP A 95 -11.73 -20.44 -6.22
C ASP A 95 -10.22 -20.14 -6.29
N SER A 96 -9.75 -19.61 -7.42
CA SER A 96 -8.34 -19.26 -7.59
C SER A 96 -7.94 -18.08 -6.69
N ILE A 97 -8.80 -17.07 -6.57
CA ILE A 97 -8.55 -15.87 -5.76
C ILE A 97 -8.56 -16.19 -4.27
N GLY A 98 -9.40 -17.14 -3.84
CA GLY A 98 -9.51 -17.60 -2.47
C GLY A 98 -10.25 -16.63 -1.54
N ASP A 99 -10.44 -17.08 -0.30
CA ASP A 99 -11.02 -16.28 0.80
C ASP A 99 -10.44 -16.71 2.16
N ASP A 100 -9.16 -17.12 2.17
CA ASP A 100 -8.46 -17.53 3.39
C ASP A 100 -8.35 -16.38 4.39
N LYS A 101 -8.27 -16.74 5.67
CA LYS A 101 -8.28 -15.77 6.75
C LYS A 101 -7.07 -14.85 6.74
N ILE A 102 -7.31 -13.55 6.90
CA ILE A 102 -6.28 -12.50 6.96
C ILE A 102 -6.76 -11.34 7.83
N ASN A 103 -5.87 -10.78 8.64
CA ASN A 103 -6.18 -9.61 9.45
C ASN A 103 -5.71 -8.34 8.75
N VAL A 104 -6.48 -7.26 8.91
CA VAL A 104 -6.09 -5.91 8.50
C VAL A 104 -5.81 -5.08 9.73
N VAL A 105 -4.54 -4.69 9.91
CA VAL A 105 -4.06 -3.85 11.00
C VAL A 105 -4.44 -2.39 10.74
N SER A 106 -4.11 -1.89 9.55
CA SER A 106 -4.42 -0.52 9.14
C SER A 106 -4.74 -0.44 7.65
N ILE A 107 -5.55 0.55 7.29
CA ILE A 107 -5.87 0.91 5.92
C ILE A 107 -5.56 2.39 5.76
N ARG A 108 -4.79 2.74 4.73
CA ARG A 108 -4.54 4.12 4.32
C ARG A 108 -5.04 4.30 2.90
N LEU A 109 -5.94 5.27 2.72
CA LEU A 109 -6.53 5.61 1.44
C LEU A 109 -5.98 6.96 0.99
N THR A 110 -5.45 7.02 -0.23
CA THR A 110 -5.17 8.24 -0.98
C THR A 110 -6.04 8.26 -2.24
N GLU A 111 -5.96 9.30 -3.06
CA GLU A 111 -6.65 9.33 -4.36
C GLU A 111 -6.10 8.28 -5.33
N GLU A 112 -4.83 7.91 -5.21
CA GLU A 112 -4.17 6.97 -6.13
C GLU A 112 -4.10 5.53 -5.60
N TYR A 113 -4.05 5.31 -4.27
CA TYR A 113 -3.78 4.00 -3.69
C TYR A 113 -4.58 3.69 -2.42
N LEU A 114 -4.99 2.43 -2.30
CA LEU A 114 -5.36 1.81 -1.03
C LEU A 114 -4.19 0.97 -0.51
N THR A 115 -3.52 1.44 0.54
CA THR A 115 -2.46 0.69 1.22
C THR A 115 -3.04 -0.05 2.43
N ILE A 116 -2.79 -1.36 2.52
CA ILE A 116 -3.24 -2.22 3.61
C ILE A 116 -2.01 -2.78 4.32
N GLN A 117 -1.92 -2.54 5.62
CA GLN A 117 -1.06 -3.30 6.52
C GLN A 117 -1.85 -4.50 7.01
N PHE A 118 -1.32 -5.70 6.79
CA PHE A 118 -2.03 -6.94 7.07
C PHE A 118 -1.18 -7.91 7.87
N GLN A 119 -1.87 -8.82 8.55
CA GLN A 119 -1.27 -9.96 9.23
C GLN A 119 -1.89 -11.26 8.73
N PHE A 120 -1.06 -12.27 8.52
CA PHE A 120 -1.47 -13.58 8.05
C PHE A 120 -0.76 -14.69 8.83
N LEU A 121 -1.33 -15.88 8.83
CA LEU A 121 -0.68 -17.05 9.40
C LEU A 121 -0.07 -17.90 8.29
N GLY A 122 1.18 -18.32 8.47
CA GLY A 122 1.87 -19.22 7.55
C GLY A 122 3.03 -19.93 8.22
N THR A 123 3.76 -20.74 7.45
CA THR A 123 4.93 -21.50 7.93
C THR A 123 6.22 -20.68 7.96
N ASN A 124 6.21 -19.45 7.42
CA ASN A 124 7.39 -18.65 7.08
C ASN A 124 8.34 -19.36 6.10
N ASN A 125 7.84 -20.29 5.29
CA ASN A 125 8.61 -20.92 4.23
C ASN A 125 8.65 -19.99 3.00
N PRO A 126 9.84 -19.51 2.57
CA PRO A 126 9.95 -18.60 1.43
C PRO A 126 9.47 -19.20 0.09
N ASN A 127 9.35 -20.54 0.01
CA ASN A 127 8.85 -21.24 -1.18
C ASN A 127 7.33 -21.42 -1.18
N LYS A 128 6.63 -21.01 -0.12
CA LYS A 128 5.17 -21.03 -0.02
C LYS A 128 4.66 -19.60 -0.04
N LEU A 129 4.48 -19.08 -1.25
CA LEU A 129 4.01 -17.72 -1.46
C LEU A 129 2.49 -17.68 -1.33
N HIS A 130 1.98 -16.72 -0.58
CA HIS A 130 0.55 -16.45 -0.48
C HIS A 130 0.15 -15.47 -1.59
N MET A 131 -1.09 -15.56 -2.07
CA MET A 131 -1.65 -14.59 -3.01
C MET A 131 -2.59 -13.63 -2.29
N LEU A 132 -2.46 -12.35 -2.62
CA LEU A 132 -3.29 -11.27 -2.09
C LEU A 132 -3.92 -10.50 -3.24
N ASN A 133 -5.23 -10.28 -3.19
CA ASN A 133 -5.95 -9.50 -4.19
C ASN A 133 -6.91 -8.53 -3.50
N LEU A 134 -7.09 -7.37 -4.12
CA LEU A 134 -8.22 -6.49 -3.83
C LEU A 134 -9.15 -6.57 -5.03
N VAL A 135 -10.39 -6.96 -4.79
CA VAL A 135 -11.31 -7.33 -5.86
C VAL A 135 -12.59 -6.52 -5.81
N GLN A 136 -13.12 -6.22 -6.99
CA GLN A 136 -14.49 -5.75 -7.16
C GLN A 136 -15.36 -6.97 -7.45
N ASN A 137 -16.30 -7.27 -6.56
CA ASN A 137 -17.16 -8.44 -6.71
C ASN A 137 -18.30 -8.15 -7.69
N LEU A 138 -18.29 -8.83 -8.84
CA LEU A 138 -19.31 -8.68 -9.89
C LEU A 138 -20.47 -9.68 -9.73
N THR A 139 -20.42 -10.56 -8.73
CA THR A 139 -21.48 -11.56 -8.47
C THR A 139 -22.48 -11.10 -7.41
N THR A 140 -22.23 -9.96 -6.77
CA THR A 140 -23.09 -9.35 -5.76
C THR A 140 -23.57 -7.99 -6.24
N GLU A 141 -24.81 -7.63 -5.93
CA GLU A 141 -25.31 -6.27 -6.19
C GLU A 141 -24.55 -5.24 -5.34
N GLU A 142 -24.36 -4.03 -5.87
CA GLU A 142 -23.81 -2.92 -5.07
C GLU A 142 -24.75 -2.58 -3.91
N ASP A 143 -24.20 -2.13 -2.77
CA ASP A 143 -25.00 -1.63 -1.65
C ASP A 143 -25.98 -0.53 -2.12
N GLU A 144 -27.20 -0.53 -1.56
CA GLU A 144 -28.34 0.32 -1.98
C GLU A 144 -28.02 1.82 -2.10
N ASP A 145 -27.11 2.35 -1.27
CA ASP A 145 -26.79 3.78 -1.23
C ASP A 145 -25.68 4.18 -2.22
N GLY A 146 -24.89 3.24 -2.75
CA GLY A 146 -23.84 3.50 -3.75
C GLY A 146 -22.69 4.43 -3.34
N GLU A 147 -22.67 4.92 -2.09
CA GLU A 147 -21.75 5.98 -1.64
C GLU A 147 -20.28 5.55 -1.53
N TYR A 148 -20.01 4.26 -1.34
CA TYR A 148 -18.67 3.70 -1.20
C TYR A 148 -18.35 2.76 -2.36
N LEU A 149 -17.08 2.70 -2.75
CA LEU A 149 -16.58 1.64 -3.61
C LEU A 149 -16.45 0.35 -2.77
N ASN A 150 -17.28 -0.64 -3.08
CA ASN A 150 -17.26 -1.93 -2.41
C ASN A 150 -16.14 -2.82 -2.98
N LEU A 151 -15.19 -3.18 -2.13
CA LEU A 151 -14.08 -4.05 -2.49
C LEU A 151 -13.94 -5.19 -1.47
N GLU A 152 -13.29 -6.27 -1.88
CA GLU A 152 -12.95 -7.36 -0.98
C GLU A 152 -11.45 -7.60 -0.98
N PHE A 153 -10.87 -7.65 0.21
CA PHE A 153 -9.47 -8.02 0.39
C PHE A 153 -9.39 -9.55 0.56
N ARG A 154 -8.99 -10.22 -0.52
CA ARG A 154 -8.94 -11.67 -0.65
C ARG A 154 -7.53 -12.20 -0.49
N HIS A 155 -7.44 -13.35 0.13
CA HIS A 155 -6.19 -14.03 0.43
C HIS A 155 -6.32 -15.51 0.03
N ASN A 156 -5.28 -16.05 -0.58
CA ASN A 156 -5.14 -17.49 -0.84
C ASN A 156 -3.78 -17.93 -0.28
N ALA A 157 -3.82 -18.79 0.73
CA ALA A 157 -2.65 -19.33 1.41
C ALA A 157 -2.04 -20.54 0.69
N TYR A 158 -2.69 -21.05 -0.38
CA TYR A 158 -2.31 -22.27 -1.09
C TYR A 158 -2.03 -23.44 -0.15
N ASP A 159 -2.97 -23.67 0.78
CA ASP A 159 -2.88 -24.70 1.81
C ASP A 159 -1.63 -24.60 2.71
N ASP A 160 -1.05 -23.40 2.87
CA ASP A 160 0.01 -23.23 3.87
C ASP A 160 -0.53 -23.34 5.29
N ALA A 161 0.22 -24.04 6.15
CA ALA A 161 -0.22 -24.32 7.50
C ALA A 161 -0.18 -23.03 8.35
N PRO A 162 -1.26 -22.68 9.06
CA PRO A 162 -1.36 -21.42 9.80
C PRO A 162 -0.59 -21.47 11.13
N MET A 163 0.75 -21.40 11.06
CA MET A 163 1.63 -21.63 12.22
C MET A 163 2.12 -20.36 12.91
N ARG A 164 2.63 -19.39 12.14
CA ARG A 164 3.29 -18.17 12.65
C ARG A 164 2.62 -16.96 12.07
N LEU A 165 2.45 -15.93 12.91
CA LEU A 165 1.92 -14.64 12.49
C LEU A 165 3.02 -13.87 11.75
N GLY A 166 2.78 -13.54 10.49
CA GLY A 166 3.55 -12.60 9.70
C GLY A 166 2.80 -11.29 9.54
N GLU A 167 3.53 -10.20 9.30
CA GLU A 167 2.98 -8.88 9.03
C GLU A 167 3.67 -8.27 7.80
N ASN A 168 2.90 -7.64 6.92
CA ASN A 168 3.45 -6.95 5.76
C ASN A 168 2.48 -5.88 5.22
N TYR A 169 2.87 -5.21 4.13
CA TYR A 169 2.10 -4.19 3.44
C TYR A 169 1.84 -4.59 1.98
N VAL A 170 0.68 -4.20 1.49
CA VAL A 170 0.31 -4.26 0.07
C VAL A 170 -0.38 -2.96 -0.30
N SER A 171 -0.12 -2.45 -1.49
CA SER A 171 -0.79 -1.28 -2.04
C SER A 171 -1.55 -1.66 -3.31
N PHE A 172 -2.77 -1.18 -3.43
CA PHE A 172 -3.60 -1.37 -4.60
C PHE A 172 -3.83 -0.03 -5.30
N LYS A 173 -3.47 0.05 -6.58
CA LYS A 173 -3.72 1.23 -7.40
C LYS A 173 -5.23 1.36 -7.62
N LEU A 174 -5.74 2.56 -7.33
CA LEU A 174 -7.12 2.93 -7.61
C LEU A 174 -7.23 3.40 -9.07
N ASN A 175 -8.41 3.20 -9.63
CA ASN A 175 -8.76 3.68 -10.96
C ASN A 175 -9.75 4.83 -10.78
N ASP A 176 -9.45 5.99 -11.35
CA ASP A 176 -10.29 7.20 -11.27
C ASP A 176 -11.75 6.93 -11.61
N ILE A 177 -12.00 6.04 -12.56
CA ILE A 177 -13.36 5.65 -12.98
C ILE A 177 -14.09 4.87 -11.87
N LEU A 178 -13.38 4.04 -11.10
CA LEU A 178 -13.98 3.25 -10.01
C LEU A 178 -14.33 4.12 -8.79
N ILE A 179 -13.62 5.22 -8.60
CA ILE A 179 -13.74 6.07 -7.41
C ILE A 179 -14.56 7.35 -7.67
N ILE A 180 -15.00 7.57 -8.91
CA ILE A 180 -15.83 8.73 -9.27
C ILE A 180 -17.11 8.77 -8.43
N GLU A 181 -17.40 9.94 -7.86
CA GLU A 181 -18.56 10.18 -6.99
C GLU A 181 -18.62 9.30 -5.71
N LYS A 182 -17.55 8.57 -5.37
CA LYS A 182 -17.48 7.76 -4.15
C LYS A 182 -16.91 8.59 -2.99
N LYS A 183 -17.53 8.48 -1.81
CA LYS A 183 -17.03 9.08 -0.55
C LYS A 183 -15.78 8.38 -0.01
N GLY A 184 -15.57 7.14 -0.42
CA GLY A 184 -14.50 6.30 0.10
C GLY A 184 -14.59 4.86 -0.40
N VAL A 185 -13.88 3.98 0.29
CA VAL A 185 -13.85 2.54 0.02
C VAL A 185 -14.40 1.78 1.22
N LYS A 186 -15.23 0.76 0.97
CA LYS A 186 -15.68 -0.23 1.96
C LYS A 186 -15.06 -1.57 1.63
N VAL A 187 -14.24 -2.10 2.54
CA VAL A 187 -13.46 -3.32 2.32
C VAL A 187 -14.02 -4.47 3.15
N ARG A 188 -14.48 -5.53 2.48
CA ARG A 188 -14.80 -6.83 3.10
C ARG A 188 -13.50 -7.60 3.39
N ILE A 189 -13.40 -8.16 4.59
CA ILE A 189 -12.22 -8.90 5.05
C ILE A 189 -12.66 -10.16 5.81
N ASN A 190 -12.16 -11.34 5.43
CA ASN A 190 -12.33 -12.56 6.22
C ASN A 190 -11.22 -12.68 7.27
N THR A 191 -11.50 -12.32 8.52
CA THR A 191 -10.48 -12.18 9.57
C THR A 191 -10.10 -13.49 10.25
N ILE A 192 -8.92 -13.51 10.87
CA ILE A 192 -8.40 -14.68 11.60
C ILE A 192 -9.30 -15.07 12.77
N HIS A 193 -9.82 -14.07 13.51
CA HIS A 193 -10.52 -14.30 14.78
C HIS A 193 -12.02 -14.02 14.73
N ASN A 194 -12.49 -13.08 13.91
CA ASN A 194 -13.85 -12.54 13.99
C ASN A 194 -14.72 -12.87 12.77
N GLY A 195 -14.26 -13.75 11.88
CA GLY A 195 -14.94 -14.02 10.61
C GLY A 195 -14.96 -12.79 9.71
N ILE A 196 -16.02 -12.65 8.91
CA ILE A 196 -16.14 -11.57 7.92
C ILE A 196 -16.48 -10.25 8.61
N ILE A 197 -15.71 -9.20 8.32
CA ILE A 197 -15.96 -7.82 8.75
C ILE A 197 -15.91 -6.88 7.55
N TYR A 198 -16.42 -5.67 7.73
CA TYR A 198 -16.34 -4.58 6.76
C TYR A 198 -15.66 -3.37 7.41
N LYS A 199 -14.70 -2.76 6.72
CA LYS A 199 -14.05 -1.51 7.12
C LYS A 199 -14.27 -0.45 6.06
N SER A 200 -14.87 0.68 6.43
CA SER A 200 -15.01 1.85 5.55
C SER A 200 -13.94 2.89 5.85
N VAL A 201 -13.38 3.49 4.80
CA VAL A 201 -12.41 4.58 4.87
C VAL A 201 -12.78 5.63 3.84
N ASN A 202 -12.80 6.90 4.24
CA ASN A 202 -13.16 8.01 3.37
C ASN A 202 -11.93 8.53 2.64
N PHE A 203 -12.12 9.04 1.41
CA PHE A 203 -11.11 9.88 0.79
C PHE A 203 -10.92 11.13 1.66
N TYR A 204 -9.67 11.58 1.82
CA TYR A 204 -9.41 12.84 2.51
C TYR A 204 -10.01 13.96 1.68
N THR A 205 -11.03 14.64 2.21
CA THR A 205 -11.52 15.87 1.61
C THR A 205 -10.55 16.97 2.00
N ILE A 206 -9.74 17.46 1.06
CA ILE A 206 -9.10 18.76 1.23
C ILE A 206 -10.23 19.77 1.15
N ASN A 207 -10.65 20.32 2.30
CA ASN A 207 -11.56 21.45 2.30
C ASN A 207 -10.88 22.57 1.50
N SER A 208 -11.47 22.91 0.36
CA SER A 208 -11.07 24.04 -0.48
C SER A 208 -11.47 25.37 0.16
#